data_AF-A0A1H4LAS3-F1
#
_entry.id   AF-A0A1H4LAS3-F1
#
_cell.length_a   1.000
_cell.length_b   1.000
_cell.length_c   1.000
_cell.angle_alpha   90.00
_cell.angle_beta   90.00
_cell.angle_gamma   90.00
#
_symmetry.space_group_name_H-M   'P 1'
#
loop_
_entity.id
_entity.type
_entity.pdbx_description
1 polymer ?
#
loop_
_entity_poly.entity_id
_entity_poly.type
_entity_poly.pdbx_seq_one_letter_code
_entity_poly.pdbx_strand_id
1 'polypeptide(L)'
;MDLKFGQIFDENDLVSRWVIQFYSICNDILYTNSKVLHHLDKEGHSALTQYYFRLASSHLKEAIDFFGHSLQFEEIKTFITRFNPDDQEIFNQFINCINGILYNNLNSFRNNSFHYPKIDNKDLIQSIRKNKNNKFELFDRIDGSERALFSDLISMSSTYKYLGDGKNLSRSLRNLSKAVALLLKLKNKVMQYYIQMKKPDIEIIYKNRDV
;
A
#
# COMPACT_ATOMS: atom_id res chain seq x y z
N MET A 1 15.42 12.41 -25.97
CA MET A 1 15.41 13.78 -25.42
C MET A 1 15.66 13.65 -23.93
N ASP A 2 16.76 14.21 -23.43
CA ASP A 2 17.07 14.19 -22.01
C ASP A 2 16.40 15.39 -21.34
N LEU A 3 15.35 15.14 -20.55
CA LEU A 3 14.64 16.17 -19.81
C LEU A 3 15.26 16.30 -18.41
N LYS A 4 15.60 17.53 -18.00
CA LYS A 4 16.06 17.78 -16.62
C LYS A 4 14.85 17.81 -15.69
N PHE A 5 15.02 17.27 -14.48
CA PHE A 5 13.95 17.20 -13.47
C PHE A 5 13.27 18.55 -13.23
N GLY A 6 14.05 19.60 -12.97
CA GLY A 6 13.54 20.96 -12.71
C GLY A 6 12.89 21.65 -13.92
N GLN A 7 12.94 21.07 -15.12
CA GLN A 7 12.20 21.57 -16.28
C GLN A 7 10.77 21.05 -16.33
N ILE A 8 10.48 19.99 -15.56
CA ILE A 8 9.18 19.31 -15.52
C ILE A 8 8.50 19.53 -14.16
N PHE A 9 9.25 19.44 -13.07
CA PHE A 9 8.73 19.55 -11.72
C PHE A 9 9.22 20.84 -11.06
N ASP A 10 8.27 21.65 -10.60
CA ASP A 10 8.53 22.91 -9.90
C ASP A 10 8.23 22.73 -8.41
N GLU A 11 9.19 23.07 -7.55
CA GLU A 11 9.07 22.96 -6.10
C GLU A 11 7.98 23.87 -5.50
N ASN A 12 7.63 24.95 -6.20
CA ASN A 12 6.61 25.91 -5.76
C ASN A 12 5.21 25.54 -6.27
N ASP A 13 5.10 24.62 -7.24
CA ASP A 13 3.83 24.15 -7.78
C ASP A 13 3.29 22.97 -6.96
N LEU A 14 2.08 23.14 -6.44
CA LEU A 14 1.42 22.12 -5.65
C LEU A 14 1.14 20.83 -6.45
N VAL A 15 0.78 20.95 -7.74
CA VAL A 15 0.50 19.79 -8.59
C VAL A 15 1.80 19.01 -8.85
N SER A 16 2.92 19.71 -9.10
CA SER A 16 4.25 19.09 -9.21
C SER A 16 4.59 18.22 -8.00
N ARG A 17 4.51 18.80 -6.80
CA ARG A 17 4.79 18.09 -5.54
C ARG A 17 3.84 16.92 -5.32
N TRP A 18 2.56 17.11 -5.65
CA TRP A 18 1.55 16.06 -5.56
C TRP A 18 1.85 14.87 -6.47
N VAL A 19 2.23 15.11 -7.73
CA VAL A 19 2.57 14.05 -8.69
C VAL A 19 3.81 13.27 -8.22
N ILE A 20 4.82 13.96 -7.68
CA ILE A 20 6.01 13.31 -7.09
C ILE A 20 5.63 12.40 -5.93
N GLN A 21 4.80 12.90 -5.00
CA GLN A 21 4.37 12.12 -3.84
C GLN A 21 3.50 10.93 -4.25
N PHE A 22 2.57 11.14 -5.19
CA PHE A 22 1.75 10.09 -5.78
C PHE A 22 2.60 8.97 -6.40
N TYR A 23 3.65 9.32 -7.13
CA TYR A 23 4.58 8.33 -7.71
C TYR A 23 5.41 7.60 -6.66
N SER A 24 5.79 8.28 -5.58
CA SER A 24 6.47 7.65 -4.43
C SER A 24 5.58 6.59 -3.79
N ILE A 25 4.31 6.92 -3.53
CA ILE A 25 3.29 5.99 -3.04
C ILE A 25 3.14 4.78 -3.98
N CYS A 26 3.04 5.02 -5.29
CA CYS A 26 2.92 3.94 -6.27
C CYS A 26 4.14 3.01 -6.26
N ASN A 27 5.34 3.56 -6.11
CA ASN A 27 6.58 2.77 -6.07
C ASN A 27 6.66 1.93 -4.81
N ASP A 28 6.34 2.49 -3.64
CA ASP A 28 6.28 1.75 -2.38
C ASP A 28 5.30 0.58 -2.49
N ILE A 29 4.08 0.85 -2.93
CA ILE A 29 3.02 -0.15 -3.08
C ILE A 29 3.42 -1.24 -4.08
N LEU A 30 4.02 -0.88 -5.22
CA LEU A 30 4.49 -1.83 -6.22
C LEU A 30 5.59 -2.73 -5.64
N TYR A 31 6.56 -2.12 -4.96
CA TYR A 31 7.69 -2.84 -4.37
C TYR A 31 7.20 -3.82 -3.29
N THR A 32 6.40 -3.36 -2.33
CA THR A 32 5.90 -4.21 -1.26
C THR A 32 4.99 -5.32 -1.76
N ASN A 33 4.09 -5.03 -2.72
CA ASN A 33 3.23 -6.08 -3.29
C ASN A 33 4.02 -7.11 -4.10
N SER A 34 5.04 -6.69 -4.85
CA SER A 34 5.88 -7.63 -5.58
C SER A 34 6.56 -8.63 -4.65
N LYS A 35 7.00 -8.19 -3.46
CA LYS A 35 7.57 -9.04 -2.42
C LYS A 35 6.51 -9.96 -1.81
N VAL A 36 5.32 -9.45 -1.47
CA VAL A 36 4.21 -10.28 -0.97
C VAL A 36 3.89 -11.42 -1.93
N LEU A 37 3.69 -11.11 -3.22
CA LEU A 37 3.34 -12.10 -4.24
C LEU A 37 4.45 -13.15 -4.41
N HIS A 38 5.70 -12.72 -4.49
CA HIS A 38 6.84 -13.62 -4.61
C HIS A 38 6.93 -14.64 -3.48
N HIS A 39 6.63 -14.21 -2.24
CA HIS A 39 6.67 -15.10 -1.08
C HIS A 39 5.42 -15.99 -0.96
N LEU A 40 4.25 -15.49 -1.37
CA LEU A 40 3.04 -16.31 -1.47
C LEU A 40 3.22 -17.49 -2.44
N ASP A 41 3.82 -17.24 -3.61
CA ASP A 41 3.99 -18.25 -4.66
C ASP A 41 5.03 -19.32 -4.30
N LYS A 42 6.04 -18.98 -3.49
CA LYS A 42 7.16 -19.88 -3.16
C LYS A 42 7.00 -20.65 -1.85
N GLU A 43 6.43 -20.03 -0.82
CA GLU A 43 6.49 -20.54 0.56
C GLU A 43 5.13 -20.52 1.28
N GLY A 44 4.06 -20.12 0.58
CA GLY A 44 2.73 -19.99 1.17
C GLY A 44 2.63 -18.85 2.20
N HIS A 45 1.76 -19.01 3.20
CA HIS A 45 1.51 -18.00 4.25
C HIS A 45 2.65 -17.90 5.29
N SER A 46 3.90 -17.75 4.86
CA SER A 46 5.07 -17.60 5.74
C SER A 46 5.00 -16.30 6.57
N ALA A 47 5.74 -16.26 7.68
CA ALA A 47 5.87 -15.08 8.53
C ALA A 47 6.36 -13.84 7.74
N LEU A 48 7.22 -14.06 6.75
CA LEU A 48 7.74 -13.02 5.87
C LEU A 48 6.65 -12.41 4.97
N THR A 49 5.74 -13.22 4.43
CA THR A 49 4.57 -12.76 3.68
C THR A 49 3.71 -11.80 4.52
N GLN A 50 3.58 -12.07 5.81
CA GLN A 50 2.76 -11.26 6.71
C GLN A 50 3.44 -9.95 7.10
N TYR A 51 4.78 -9.96 7.25
CA TYR A 51 5.55 -8.74 7.42
C TYR A 51 5.36 -7.80 6.22
N TYR A 52 5.52 -8.31 5.00
CA TYR A 52 5.29 -7.50 3.80
C TYR A 52 3.83 -7.07 3.66
N PHE A 53 2.88 -7.90 4.08
CA PHE A 53 1.47 -7.52 4.14
C PHE A 53 1.22 -6.36 5.12
N ARG A 54 1.83 -6.40 6.30
CA ARG A 54 1.81 -5.30 7.27
C ARG A 54 2.38 -4.03 6.65
N LEU A 55 3.54 -4.13 6.00
CA LEU A 55 4.21 -3.01 5.35
C LEU A 55 3.35 -2.41 4.24
N ALA A 56 2.81 -3.24 3.34
CA ALA A 56 1.89 -2.82 2.28
C ALA A 56 0.67 -2.09 2.83
N SER A 57 0.09 -2.59 3.92
CA SER A 57 -1.05 -1.95 4.59
C SER A 57 -0.68 -0.59 5.21
N SER A 58 0.55 -0.45 5.72
CA SER A 58 1.05 0.83 6.24
C SER A 58 1.21 1.87 5.14
N HIS A 59 1.86 1.52 4.01
CA HIS A 59 1.99 2.42 2.87
C HIS A 59 0.63 2.80 2.28
N LEU A 60 -0.32 1.88 2.26
CA LEU A 60 -1.68 2.18 1.82
C LEU A 60 -2.37 3.16 2.78
N LYS A 61 -2.26 3.01 4.10
CA LYS A 61 -2.80 4.01 5.04
C LYS A 61 -2.21 5.40 4.76
N GLU A 62 -0.90 5.51 4.62
CA GLU A 62 -0.24 6.78 4.27
C GLU A 62 -0.75 7.34 2.93
N ALA A 63 -1.00 6.47 1.94
CA ALA A 63 -1.63 6.88 0.70
C ALA A 63 -3.03 7.47 0.92
N ILE A 64 -3.86 6.81 1.74
CA ILE A 64 -5.22 7.29 2.05
C ILE A 64 -5.17 8.66 2.70
N ASP A 65 -4.30 8.85 3.70
CA ASP A 65 -4.14 10.14 4.38
C ASP A 65 -3.68 11.22 3.39
N PHE A 66 -2.72 10.87 2.52
CA PHE A 66 -2.24 11.77 1.46
C PHE A 66 -3.38 12.20 0.53
N PHE A 67 -4.22 11.27 0.05
CA PHE A 67 -5.36 11.63 -0.81
C PHE A 67 -6.43 12.41 -0.04
N GLY A 68 -6.73 12.02 1.19
CA GLY A 68 -7.72 12.70 2.03
C GLY A 68 -7.34 14.16 2.30
N HIS A 69 -6.05 14.44 2.52
CA HIS A 69 -5.54 15.79 2.70
C HIS A 69 -5.40 16.53 1.36
N SER A 70 -4.79 15.92 0.36
CA SER A 70 -4.47 16.59 -0.91
C SER A 70 -5.69 16.96 -1.75
N LEU A 71 -6.79 16.20 -1.62
CA LEU A 71 -8.04 16.51 -2.32
C LEU A 71 -8.80 17.71 -1.75
N GLN A 72 -8.31 18.34 -0.68
CA GLN A 72 -8.87 19.61 -0.20
C GLN A 72 -8.38 20.81 -1.03
N PHE A 73 -7.24 20.69 -1.72
CA PHE A 73 -6.66 21.77 -2.52
C PHE A 73 -7.30 21.87 -3.91
N GLU A 74 -7.68 23.08 -4.31
CA GLU A 74 -8.44 23.31 -5.55
C GLU A 74 -7.59 23.09 -6.81
N GLU A 75 -6.29 23.36 -6.74
CA GLU A 75 -5.34 23.10 -7.82
C GLU A 75 -5.24 21.62 -8.15
N ILE A 76 -5.28 20.76 -7.11
CA ILE A 76 -5.25 19.30 -7.27
C ILE A 76 -6.57 18.80 -7.86
N LYS A 77 -7.72 19.29 -7.37
CA LYS A 77 -9.02 18.95 -7.95
C LYS A 77 -9.10 19.37 -9.42
N THR A 78 -8.68 20.59 -9.73
CA THR A 78 -8.64 21.13 -11.10
C THR A 78 -7.71 20.33 -12.00
N PHE A 79 -6.61 19.81 -11.47
CA PHE A 79 -5.74 18.91 -12.22
C PHE A 79 -6.45 17.58 -12.53
N ILE A 80 -7.13 16.97 -11.56
CA ILE A 80 -7.84 15.69 -11.72
C ILE A 80 -9.02 15.82 -12.70
N THR A 81 -9.74 16.94 -12.71
CA THR A 81 -10.86 17.15 -13.66
C THR A 81 -10.43 17.25 -15.12
N ARG A 82 -9.13 17.41 -15.40
CA ARG A 82 -8.56 17.34 -16.76
C ARG A 82 -8.42 15.93 -17.29
N PHE A 83 -8.55 14.92 -16.43
CA PHE A 83 -8.54 13.53 -16.89
C PHE A 83 -9.75 13.29 -17.81
N ASN A 84 -9.63 12.36 -18.75
CA ASN A 84 -10.78 11.94 -19.55
C ASN A 84 -11.84 11.24 -18.65
N PRO A 85 -13.09 11.09 -19.11
CA PRO A 85 -14.15 10.49 -18.29
C PRO A 85 -13.81 9.11 -17.72
N ASP A 86 -13.15 8.24 -18.50
CA ASP A 86 -12.79 6.88 -18.09
C ASP A 86 -11.74 6.91 -16.95
N ASP A 87 -10.72 7.77 -17.07
CA ASP A 87 -9.66 7.92 -16.06
C ASP A 87 -10.19 8.61 -14.79
N GLN A 88 -11.14 9.54 -14.92
CA GLN A 88 -11.87 10.09 -13.78
C GLN A 88 -12.71 9.02 -13.07
N GLU A 89 -13.34 8.12 -13.82
CA GLU A 89 -14.09 7.01 -13.22
C GLU A 89 -13.16 6.10 -12.42
N ILE A 90 -12.00 5.73 -12.97
CA ILE A 90 -11.00 4.93 -12.24
C ILE A 90 -10.55 5.65 -10.97
N PHE A 91 -10.31 6.97 -11.03
CA PHE A 91 -9.96 7.79 -9.88
C PHE A 91 -11.06 7.76 -8.81
N ASN A 92 -12.32 7.98 -9.21
CA ASN A 92 -13.47 7.95 -8.30
C ASN A 92 -13.66 6.56 -7.67
N GLN A 93 -13.48 5.50 -8.44
CA GLN A 93 -13.51 4.13 -7.92
C GLN A 93 -12.41 3.90 -6.88
N PHE A 94 -11.20 4.44 -7.11
CA PHE A 94 -10.10 4.37 -6.15
C PHE A 94 -10.45 5.12 -4.86
N ILE A 95 -10.91 6.38 -4.97
CA ILE A 95 -11.32 7.21 -3.82
C ILE A 95 -12.44 6.54 -3.01
N ASN A 96 -13.47 5.99 -3.68
CA ASN A 96 -14.54 5.25 -3.01
C ASN A 96 -14.03 3.98 -2.32
N CYS A 97 -13.02 3.32 -2.90
CA CYS A 97 -12.41 2.14 -2.29
C CYS A 97 -11.70 2.50 -0.99
N ILE A 98 -10.98 3.64 -0.95
CA ILE A 98 -10.21 4.05 0.22
C ILE A 98 -11.03 4.75 1.30
N ASN A 99 -12.03 5.56 0.95
CA ASN A 99 -12.85 6.32 1.90
C ASN A 99 -13.90 5.46 2.66
N GLY A 100 -14.12 4.21 2.22
CA GLY A 100 -15.08 3.31 2.84
C GLY A 100 -14.50 2.49 4.00
N ILE A 101 -14.89 1.21 4.03
CA ILE A 101 -14.47 0.20 5.04
C ILE A 101 -12.93 0.09 5.15
N LEU A 102 -12.20 0.42 4.08
CA LEU A 102 -10.75 0.27 4.04
C LEU A 102 -10.04 1.17 5.05
N TYR A 103 -10.44 2.43 5.19
CA TYR A 103 -9.77 3.36 6.11
C TYR A 103 -9.86 2.89 7.57
N ASN A 104 -11.06 2.52 8.04
CA ASN A 104 -11.27 2.06 9.41
C ASN A 104 -10.56 0.72 9.69
N ASN A 105 -10.59 -0.20 8.73
CA ASN A 105 -9.92 -1.49 8.86
C ASN A 105 -8.40 -1.34 8.83
N LEU A 106 -7.86 -0.48 7.96
CA LEU A 106 -6.43 -0.24 7.85
C LEU A 106 -5.87 0.55 9.04
N ASN A 107 -6.61 1.51 9.60
CA ASN A 107 -6.19 2.20 10.83
C ASN A 107 -6.09 1.22 12.00
N SER A 108 -7.12 0.40 12.19
CA SER A 108 -7.11 -0.64 13.22
C SER A 108 -5.98 -1.63 13.00
N PHE A 109 -5.75 -2.04 11.75
CA PHE A 109 -4.68 -2.96 11.43
C PHE A 109 -3.30 -2.34 11.64
N ARG A 110 -3.03 -1.13 11.12
CA ARG A 110 -1.74 -0.44 11.28
C ARG A 110 -1.41 -0.24 12.77
N ASN A 111 -2.34 0.34 13.53
CA ASN A 111 -2.12 0.66 14.94
C ASN A 111 -1.92 -0.62 15.77
N ASN A 112 -2.64 -1.69 15.49
CA ASN A 112 -2.49 -2.93 16.27
C ASN A 112 -1.37 -3.83 15.77
N SER A 113 -0.94 -3.70 14.52
CA SER A 113 0.08 -4.59 13.94
C SER A 113 1.49 -4.11 14.19
N PHE A 114 1.75 -2.80 14.22
CA PHE A 114 3.10 -2.26 14.36
C PHE A 114 3.52 -1.91 15.79
N HIS A 115 2.61 -1.98 16.75
CA HIS A 115 2.94 -1.79 18.16
C HIS A 115 3.10 -3.14 18.85
N TYR A 116 4.24 -3.34 19.51
CA TYR A 116 4.43 -4.53 20.33
C TYR A 116 3.37 -4.55 21.43
N PRO A 117 2.63 -5.66 21.60
CA PRO A 117 1.70 -5.77 22.71
C PRO A 117 2.47 -5.62 24.02
N LYS A 118 1.88 -4.89 24.98
CA LYS A 118 2.41 -4.85 26.35
C LYS A 118 2.56 -6.27 26.90
N ILE A 119 3.53 -6.49 27.77
CA ILE A 119 3.83 -7.83 28.32
C ILE A 119 2.61 -8.42 29.06
N ASP A 120 1.78 -7.57 29.67
CA ASP A 120 0.55 -7.92 30.38
C ASP A 120 -0.71 -7.89 29.49
N ASN A 121 -0.55 -7.75 28.18
CA ASN A 121 -1.68 -7.67 27.25
C ASN A 121 -2.44 -9.01 27.22
N LYS A 122 -3.74 -8.96 27.53
CA LYS A 122 -4.63 -10.14 27.56
C LYS A 122 -4.69 -10.90 26.22
N ASP A 123 -4.59 -10.19 25.10
CA ASP A 123 -4.62 -10.79 23.75
C ASP A 123 -3.31 -11.52 23.43
N LEU A 124 -2.17 -11.04 23.93
CA LEU A 124 -0.89 -11.77 23.86
C LEU A 124 -1.00 -13.09 24.64
N ILE A 125 -1.48 -13.02 25.88
CA ILE A 125 -1.68 -14.21 26.74
C ILE A 125 -2.63 -15.20 26.08
N GLN A 126 -3.74 -14.72 25.50
CA GLN A 126 -4.70 -15.57 24.81
C GLN A 126 -4.09 -16.23 23.56
N SER A 127 -3.26 -15.50 22.82
CA SER A 127 -2.58 -16.01 21.62
C SER A 127 -1.58 -17.11 21.95
N ILE A 128 -0.80 -16.94 23.01
CA ILE A 128 0.11 -17.98 23.53
C ILE A 128 -0.69 -19.23 23.91
N ARG A 129 -1.80 -19.06 24.65
CA ARG A 129 -2.67 -20.18 25.06
C ARG A 129 -3.27 -20.92 23.87
N LYS A 130 -3.70 -20.20 22.82
CA LYS A 130 -4.29 -20.79 21.61
C LYS A 130 -3.27 -21.61 20.83
N ASN A 131 -2.00 -21.20 20.83
CA ASN A 131 -0.94 -21.87 20.08
C ASN A 131 -0.14 -22.89 20.92
N LYS A 132 -0.51 -23.14 22.19
CA LYS A 132 0.27 -23.97 23.14
C LYS A 132 0.59 -25.39 22.64
N ASN A 133 -0.23 -25.94 21.75
CA ASN A 133 -0.11 -27.30 21.22
C ASN A 133 0.32 -27.32 19.75
N ASN A 134 0.54 -26.15 19.13
CA ASN A 134 0.92 -26.06 17.72
C ASN A 134 2.41 -26.40 17.58
N LYS A 135 2.74 -27.19 16.55
CA LYS A 135 4.14 -27.31 16.11
C LYS A 135 4.51 -26.04 15.34
N PHE A 136 5.69 -25.52 15.61
CA PHE A 136 6.25 -24.37 14.91
C PHE A 136 7.76 -24.52 14.80
N GLU A 137 8.33 -23.90 13.78
CA GLU A 137 9.78 -23.73 13.66
C GLU A 137 10.21 -22.62 14.61
N LEU A 138 11.34 -22.80 15.30
CA LEU A 138 11.85 -21.84 16.27
C LEU A 138 12.54 -20.66 15.57
N PHE A 139 13.39 -20.96 14.59
CA PHE A 139 14.20 -19.99 13.90
C PHE A 139 14.32 -20.27 12.40
N ASP A 140 14.43 -19.22 11.60
CA ASP A 140 15.03 -19.26 10.27
C ASP A 140 16.22 -18.30 10.18
N ARG A 141 16.95 -18.33 9.06
CA ARG A 141 18.07 -17.42 8.78
C ARG A 141 17.72 -16.42 7.70
N ILE A 142 17.92 -15.14 8.00
CA ILE A 142 17.83 -14.04 7.03
C ILE A 142 19.15 -13.26 7.11
N ASP A 143 19.86 -13.19 5.98
CA ASP A 143 21.11 -12.44 5.84
C ASP A 143 22.14 -12.72 6.95
N GLY A 144 22.26 -14.01 7.33
CA GLY A 144 23.20 -14.47 8.36
C GLY A 144 22.74 -14.26 9.81
N SER A 145 21.56 -13.68 10.03
CA SER A 145 20.95 -13.51 11.35
C SER A 145 19.81 -14.51 11.59
N GLU A 146 19.59 -14.92 12.84
CA GLU A 146 18.47 -15.78 13.22
C GLU A 146 17.21 -14.95 13.51
N ARG A 147 16.09 -15.32 12.89
CA ARG A 147 14.77 -14.73 13.14
C ARG A 147 13.88 -15.73 13.87
N ALA A 148 13.26 -15.30 14.96
CA ALA A 148 12.38 -16.12 15.79
C ALA A 148 10.97 -16.27 15.19
N LEU A 149 10.70 -17.38 14.49
CA LEU A 149 9.43 -17.58 13.78
C LEU A 149 8.21 -17.71 14.74
N PHE A 150 8.43 -18.19 15.96
CA PHE A 150 7.37 -18.28 16.97
C PHE A 150 6.84 -16.89 17.37
N SER A 151 7.67 -15.85 17.37
CA SER A 151 7.22 -14.51 17.74
C SER A 151 6.26 -13.94 16.70
N ASP A 152 6.49 -14.24 15.42
CA ASP A 152 5.61 -13.81 14.33
C ASP A 152 4.25 -14.52 14.43
N LEU A 153 4.23 -15.83 14.69
CA LEU A 153 3.00 -16.61 14.88
C LEU A 153 2.13 -16.05 16.03
N ILE A 154 2.75 -15.72 17.16
CA ILE A 154 2.06 -15.17 18.32
C ILE A 154 1.62 -13.74 18.07
N SER A 155 2.49 -12.89 17.49
CA SER A 155 2.16 -11.52 17.13
C SER A 155 0.97 -11.48 16.18
N MET A 156 0.98 -12.28 15.12
CA MET A 156 -0.17 -12.44 14.22
C MET A 156 -1.43 -12.79 14.97
N SER A 157 -1.40 -13.87 15.77
CA SER A 157 -2.57 -14.39 16.47
C SER A 157 -3.23 -13.32 17.34
N SER A 158 -2.42 -12.43 17.92
CA SER A 158 -2.89 -11.29 18.70
C SER A 158 -3.51 -10.18 17.83
N THR A 159 -2.99 -9.96 16.62
CA THR A 159 -3.53 -8.98 15.67
C THR A 159 -4.74 -9.43 14.86
N TYR A 160 -4.89 -10.73 14.57
CA TYR A 160 -5.97 -11.26 13.73
C TYR A 160 -7.36 -11.02 14.32
N LYS A 161 -7.47 -10.87 15.65
CA LYS A 161 -8.74 -10.53 16.31
C LYS A 161 -9.28 -9.15 15.88
N TYR A 162 -8.40 -8.21 15.55
CA TYR A 162 -8.79 -6.89 15.06
C TYR A 162 -9.17 -6.89 13.57
N LEU A 163 -8.91 -7.99 12.86
CA LEU A 163 -9.28 -8.18 11.45
C LEU A 163 -10.69 -8.78 11.28
N GLY A 164 -11.39 -9.09 12.38
CA GLY A 164 -12.71 -9.73 12.37
C GLY A 164 -12.64 -11.24 12.12
N ASP A 165 -13.79 -11.86 11.85
CA ASP A 165 -13.82 -13.24 11.35
C ASP A 165 -13.04 -13.33 10.02
N GLY A 166 -12.54 -14.51 9.63
CA GLY A 166 -11.69 -14.66 8.43
C GLY A 166 -12.33 -14.13 7.13
N LYS A 167 -13.66 -13.94 7.12
CA LYS A 167 -14.41 -13.30 6.03
C LYS A 167 -14.11 -11.79 5.93
N ASN A 168 -14.01 -11.07 7.04
CA ASN A 168 -13.65 -9.65 7.06
C ASN A 168 -12.21 -9.40 6.59
N LEU A 169 -11.27 -10.29 6.95
CA LEU A 169 -9.90 -10.23 6.42
C LEU A 169 -9.89 -10.44 4.90
N SER A 170 -10.54 -11.50 4.41
CA SER A 170 -10.60 -11.80 2.98
C SER A 170 -11.23 -10.67 2.17
N ARG A 171 -12.26 -10.02 2.72
CA ARG A 171 -12.88 -8.82 2.13
C ARG A 171 -11.93 -7.63 2.11
N SER A 172 -11.21 -7.39 3.21
CA SER A 172 -10.24 -6.30 3.32
C SER A 172 -9.08 -6.50 2.34
N LEU A 173 -8.55 -7.73 2.23
CA LEU A 173 -7.52 -8.10 1.26
C LEU A 173 -7.98 -7.88 -0.19
N ARG A 174 -9.22 -8.26 -0.51
CA ARG A 174 -9.78 -8.06 -1.85
C ARG A 174 -9.92 -6.57 -2.19
N ASN A 175 -10.44 -5.78 -1.25
CA ASN A 175 -10.56 -4.34 -1.44
C ASN A 175 -9.18 -3.67 -1.55
N LEU A 176 -8.20 -4.13 -0.76
CA LEU A 176 -6.82 -3.69 -0.85
C LEU A 176 -6.23 -3.94 -2.23
N SER A 177 -6.35 -5.18 -2.71
CA SER A 177 -5.90 -5.59 -4.04
C SER A 177 -6.57 -4.76 -5.14
N LYS A 178 -7.88 -4.49 -5.01
CA LYS A 178 -8.61 -3.60 -5.93
C LYS A 178 -8.06 -2.17 -5.90
N ALA A 179 -7.83 -1.59 -4.73
CA ALA A 179 -7.29 -0.24 -4.58
C ALA A 179 -5.89 -0.12 -5.21
N VAL A 180 -5.02 -1.11 -4.98
CA VAL A 180 -3.68 -1.18 -5.60
C VAL A 180 -3.80 -1.26 -7.11
N ALA A 181 -4.66 -2.12 -7.65
CA ALA A 181 -4.83 -2.27 -9.09
C ALA A 181 -5.33 -0.96 -9.74
N LEU A 182 -6.27 -0.26 -9.10
CA LEU A 182 -6.76 1.04 -9.59
C LEU A 182 -5.66 2.11 -9.54
N LEU A 183 -4.91 2.18 -8.44
CA LEU A 183 -3.79 3.11 -8.28
C LEU A 183 -2.72 2.91 -9.36
N LEU A 184 -2.34 1.65 -9.62
CA LEU A 184 -1.36 1.32 -10.65
C LEU A 184 -1.86 1.62 -12.07
N LYS A 185 -3.17 1.48 -12.34
CA LYS A 185 -3.77 1.94 -13.60
C LYS A 185 -3.68 3.46 -13.75
N LEU A 186 -3.97 4.21 -12.69
CA LEU A 186 -3.90 5.68 -12.68
C LEU A 186 -2.47 6.19 -12.83
N LYS A 187 -1.48 5.43 -12.33
CA LYS A 187 -0.06 5.83 -12.33
C LYS A 187 0.36 6.48 -13.65
N ASN A 188 0.22 5.72 -14.74
CA ASN A 188 0.69 6.16 -16.05
C ASN A 188 -0.09 7.37 -16.56
N LYS A 189 -1.40 7.43 -16.30
CA LYS A 189 -2.29 8.51 -16.72
C LYS A 189 -1.92 9.83 -16.06
N VAL A 190 -1.72 9.81 -14.74
CA VAL A 190 -1.35 11.01 -13.97
C VAL A 190 -0.11 11.69 -14.56
N MET A 191 0.93 10.93 -14.90
CA MET A 191 2.14 11.50 -15.51
C MET A 191 1.90 12.00 -16.93
N GLN A 192 1.08 11.31 -17.73
CA GLN A 192 0.72 11.78 -19.07
C GLN A 192 0.06 13.16 -19.01
N TYR A 193 -1.00 13.27 -18.22
CA TYR A 193 -1.74 14.53 -18.05
C TYR A 193 -0.84 15.64 -17.49
N TYR A 194 0.01 15.30 -16.52
CA TYR A 194 0.91 16.26 -15.91
C TYR A 194 1.97 16.78 -16.90
N ILE A 195 2.63 15.89 -17.64
CA ILE A 195 3.63 16.29 -18.65
C ILE A 195 2.96 17.08 -19.78
N GLN A 196 1.83 16.63 -20.31
CA GLN A 196 1.10 17.36 -21.36
C GLN A 196 0.71 18.77 -20.90
N MET A 197 0.32 18.93 -19.63
CA MET A 197 0.03 20.23 -19.05
C MET A 197 1.27 21.15 -18.96
N LYS A 198 2.43 20.60 -18.59
CA LYS A 198 3.66 21.39 -18.40
C LYS A 198 4.45 21.61 -19.69
N LYS A 199 4.33 20.68 -20.63
CA LYS A 199 5.11 20.57 -21.87
C LYS A 199 4.22 19.97 -22.96
N PRO A 200 3.25 20.74 -23.48
CA PRO A 200 2.30 20.24 -24.49
C PRO A 200 2.99 19.75 -25.77
N ASP A 201 4.20 20.24 -26.05
CA ASP A 201 4.99 19.86 -27.23
C ASP A 201 5.79 18.56 -27.06
N ILE A 202 5.76 17.93 -25.88
CA ILE A 202 6.51 16.68 -25.61
C ILE A 202 5.60 15.47 -25.81
N GLU A 203 5.96 14.62 -26.76
CA GLU A 203 5.36 13.31 -26.94
C GLU A 203 5.98 12.29 -25.95
N ILE A 204 5.13 11.59 -25.18
CA ILE A 204 5.57 10.59 -24.21
C ILE A 204 5.62 9.23 -24.90
N ILE A 205 6.82 8.73 -25.16
CA ILE A 205 7.04 7.41 -25.75
C ILE A 205 7.26 6.39 -24.62
N TYR A 206 6.30 5.47 -24.46
CA TYR A 206 6.49 4.31 -23.59
C TYR A 206 7.39 3.30 -24.30
N LYS A 207 8.63 3.13 -23.80
CA LYS A 207 9.42 1.96 -24.16
C LYS A 207 8.81 0.77 -23.43
N ASN A 208 8.09 -0.09 -24.16
CA ASN A 208 7.89 -1.46 -23.69
C ASN A 208 9.29 -2.05 -23.51
N ARG A 209 9.68 -2.31 -22.27
CA ARG A 209 10.78 -3.23 -22.04
C ARG A 209 10.19 -4.60 -22.34
N ASP A 210 10.69 -5.24 -23.39
CA ASP A 210 10.46 -6.67 -23.58
C ASP A 210 10.87 -7.35 -22.26
N VAL A 211 9.90 -7.96 -21.60
CA VAL A 211 10.09 -8.75 -20.36
C VAL A 211 10.47 -10.16 -20.75
#